data_AF-A0A354EPU4-F1
#
_entry.id   AF-A0A354EPU4-F1
#
_cell.length_a   1.000
_cell.length_b   1.000
_cell.length_c   1.000
_cell.angle_alpha   90.00
_cell.angle_beta   90.00
_cell.angle_gamma   90.00
#
_symmetry.space_group_name_H-M   'P 1'
#
loop_
_entity.id
_entity.type
_entity.pdbx_description
1 polymer ?
#
loop_
_entity_poly.entity_id
_entity_poly.type
_entity_poly.pdbx_seq_one_letter_code
_entity_poly.pdbx_strand_id
1 'polypeptide(L)'
;FSAEIRREGDEVFSEIGGFFKQFELVLIAADERDIVRLRSDVRGETVSQFRLRMTPYQARALFLNYLNAGNALDREPRFYQTVTTNCTTVIYKLAKLVQPGIPADWRILVSGYLPDYLYDHHLIRTDLPLAEVRRQAILRAGP
;
A
#
# COMPACT_ATOMS: atom_id res chain seq x y z
N PHE A 1 1.90 -5.54 -6.45
CA PHE A 1 0.88 -6.12 -5.56
C PHE A 1 0.01 -5.00 -5.00
N SER A 2 -1.31 -5.17 -4.94
CA SER A 2 -2.19 -4.36 -4.08
C SER A 2 -2.82 -5.22 -3.00
N ALA A 3 -2.96 -4.66 -1.81
CA ALA A 3 -3.66 -5.27 -0.69
C ALA A 3 -5.08 -4.73 -0.66
N GLU A 4 -6.04 -5.59 -1.01
CA GLU A 4 -7.46 -5.24 -1.14
C GLU A 4 -8.31 -6.09 -0.21
N ILE A 5 -9.54 -5.63 0.01
CA ILE A 5 -10.58 -6.42 0.66
C ILE A 5 -11.34 -7.23 -0.39
N ARG A 6 -11.62 -8.51 -0.10
CA ARG A 6 -12.60 -9.31 -0.82
C ARG A 6 -13.92 -9.24 -0.05
N ARG A 7 -14.97 -8.83 -0.77
CA ARG A 7 -16.32 -8.63 -0.24
C ARG A 7 -17.20 -9.82 -0.61
N GLU A 8 -18.09 -10.21 0.30
CA GLU A 8 -19.24 -11.07 -0.03
C GLU A 8 -20.44 -10.20 -0.48
N GLY A 9 -21.38 -10.79 -1.21
CA GLY A 9 -22.40 -10.05 -1.99
C GLY A 9 -23.39 -9.21 -1.18
N ASP A 10 -23.47 -9.41 0.13
CA ASP A 10 -24.40 -8.78 1.07
C ASP A 10 -23.74 -7.72 1.98
N GLU A 11 -22.45 -7.42 1.79
CA GLU A 11 -21.70 -6.54 2.69
C GLU A 11 -21.72 -5.06 2.28
N VAL A 12 -22.45 -4.23 3.03
CA VAL A 12 -22.47 -2.76 2.86
C VAL A 12 -21.24 -2.09 3.49
N PHE A 13 -20.56 -1.24 2.70
CA PHE A 13 -19.39 -0.44 3.08
C PHE A 13 -19.81 0.82 3.85
N SER A 14 -19.15 1.12 4.97
CA SER A 14 -19.29 2.38 5.71
C SER A 14 -17.92 2.98 5.98
N GLU A 15 -17.63 4.10 5.34
CA GLU A 15 -16.35 4.83 5.42
C GLU A 15 -16.09 5.43 6.80
N ILE A 16 -17.13 5.64 7.60
CA ILE A 16 -17.04 6.33 8.91
C ILE A 16 -17.52 5.45 10.08
N GLY A 17 -18.40 4.46 9.86
CA GLY A 17 -18.89 3.56 10.91
C GLY A 17 -18.30 2.14 10.92
N GLY A 18 -17.49 1.79 9.90
CA GLY A 18 -17.25 0.40 9.50
C GLY A 18 -15.81 -0.11 9.58
N PHE A 19 -14.96 0.45 10.45
CA PHE A 19 -13.61 -0.04 10.77
C PHE A 19 -13.58 -1.47 11.38
N PHE A 20 -14.66 -2.24 11.26
CA PHE A 20 -14.98 -3.43 12.07
C PHE A 20 -15.64 -4.60 11.33
N LYS A 21 -15.72 -4.62 10.00
CA LYS A 21 -16.20 -5.82 9.28
C LYS A 21 -15.04 -6.73 8.85
N GLN A 22 -15.23 -8.04 9.04
CA GLN A 22 -14.27 -9.12 8.80
C GLN A 22 -14.08 -9.38 7.31
N PHE A 23 -13.43 -8.46 6.60
CA PHE A 23 -13.13 -8.70 5.19
C PHE A 23 -11.96 -9.69 5.04
N GLU A 24 -12.06 -10.59 4.06
CA GLU A 24 -10.93 -11.40 3.62
C GLU A 24 -9.91 -10.50 2.91
N LEU A 25 -8.63 -10.57 3.32
CA LEU A 25 -7.56 -9.88 2.61
C LEU A 25 -7.20 -10.65 1.34
N VAL A 26 -7.10 -9.93 0.23
CA VAL A 26 -6.51 -10.46 -1.00
C VAL A 26 -5.30 -9.64 -1.41
N LEU A 27 -4.26 -10.32 -1.88
CA LEU A 27 -3.09 -9.69 -2.49
C LEU A 27 -3.17 -9.89 -4.00
N ILE A 28 -3.46 -8.81 -4.72
CA ILE A 28 -3.56 -8.83 -6.18
C ILE A 28 -2.17 -8.61 -6.75
N ALA A 29 -1.62 -9.64 -7.40
CA ALA A 29 -0.45 -9.51 -8.25
C ALA A 29 -0.90 -8.97 -9.62
N ALA A 30 -0.43 -7.78 -9.98
CA ALA A 30 -0.74 -7.13 -11.24
C ALA A 30 0.45 -6.29 -11.69
N ASP A 31 0.54 -6.05 -13.00
CA ASP A 31 1.46 -5.05 -13.55
C ASP A 31 1.02 -3.65 -13.07
N GLU A 32 1.98 -2.74 -12.98
CA GLU A 32 1.71 -1.35 -12.62
C GLU A 32 0.63 -0.74 -13.54
N ARG A 33 0.69 -1.05 -14.83
CA ARG A 33 -0.28 -0.59 -15.84
C ARG A 33 -1.71 -0.97 -15.48
N ASP A 34 -1.95 -2.17 -14.97
CA ASP A 34 -3.31 -2.64 -14.69
C ASP A 34 -3.88 -1.98 -13.44
N ILE A 35 -3.07 -1.90 -12.39
CA ILE A 35 -3.53 -1.43 -11.08
C ILE A 35 -3.58 0.11 -10.98
N VAL A 36 -2.71 0.79 -11.71
CA VAL A 36 -2.65 2.25 -11.74
C VAL A 36 -3.63 2.82 -12.76
N ARG A 37 -3.67 2.33 -14.01
CA ARG A 37 -4.50 2.94 -15.06
C ARG A 37 -5.99 2.81 -14.80
N LEU A 38 -6.43 1.74 -14.15
CA LEU A 38 -7.82 1.65 -13.70
C LEU A 38 -8.21 2.86 -12.83
N ARG A 39 -7.29 3.32 -11.97
CA ARG A 39 -7.53 4.44 -11.07
C ARG A 39 -7.31 5.79 -11.77
N SER A 40 -6.19 5.96 -12.46
CA SER A 40 -5.83 7.24 -13.08
C SER A 40 -6.66 7.55 -14.33
N ASP A 41 -6.82 6.57 -15.23
CA ASP A 41 -7.31 6.82 -16.58
C ASP A 41 -8.81 6.51 -16.68
N VAL A 42 -9.25 5.37 -16.13
CA VAL A 42 -10.66 4.93 -16.22
C VAL A 42 -11.53 5.63 -15.17
N ARG A 43 -11.05 5.73 -13.92
CA ARG A 43 -11.81 6.35 -12.81
C ARG A 43 -11.48 7.83 -12.60
N GLY A 44 -10.47 8.36 -13.27
CA GLY A 44 -10.07 9.78 -13.18
C GLY A 44 -9.54 10.20 -11.81
N GLU A 45 -9.03 9.26 -11.01
CA GLU A 45 -8.49 9.55 -9.68
C GLU A 45 -7.07 10.14 -9.78
N THR A 46 -6.76 11.08 -8.90
CA THR A 46 -5.37 11.56 -8.75
C THR A 46 -4.53 10.48 -8.07
N VAL A 47 -3.69 9.80 -8.85
CA VAL A 47 -2.76 8.78 -8.35
C VAL A 47 -1.36 9.38 -8.21
N SER A 48 -0.67 9.09 -7.09
CA SER A 48 0.73 9.48 -6.90
C SER A 48 1.62 8.26 -6.73
N GLN A 49 2.78 8.27 -7.38
CA GLN A 49 3.78 7.21 -7.29
C GLN A 49 5.08 7.74 -6.67
N PHE A 50 5.51 7.10 -5.58
CA PHE A 50 6.74 7.44 -4.89
C PHE A 50 7.77 6.33 -5.07
N ARG A 51 8.93 6.68 -5.65
CA ARG A 51 10.06 5.75 -5.76
C ARG A 51 10.77 5.63 -4.42
N LEU A 52 10.73 4.43 -3.85
CA LEU A 52 11.40 4.12 -2.60
C LEU A 52 12.92 3.97 -2.79
N ARG A 53 13.69 4.46 -1.82
CA ARG A 53 15.12 4.23 -1.66
C ARG A 53 15.33 2.84 -1.06
N MET A 54 15.61 1.87 -1.91
CA MET A 54 15.84 0.48 -1.52
C MET A 54 17.00 -0.11 -2.33
N THR A 55 17.75 -1.02 -1.71
CA THR A 55 18.74 -1.83 -2.42
C THR A 55 18.05 -2.89 -3.31
N PRO A 56 18.70 -3.38 -4.38
CA PRO A 56 18.16 -4.47 -5.19
C PRO A 56 17.83 -5.73 -4.37
N TYR A 57 18.62 -6.01 -3.32
CA TYR A 57 18.36 -7.11 -2.39
C TYR A 57 17.04 -6.91 -1.63
N GLN A 58 16.82 -5.72 -1.07
CA GLN A 58 15.58 -5.38 -0.37
C GLN A 58 14.36 -5.45 -1.29
N ALA A 59 14.48 -4.93 -2.51
CA ALA A 59 13.41 -5.00 -3.51
C ALA A 59 13.00 -6.45 -3.80
N ARG A 60 13.99 -7.33 -4.04
CA ARG A 60 13.75 -8.75 -4.27
C ARG A 60 13.15 -9.46 -3.06
N ALA A 61 13.69 -9.20 -1.87
CA ALA A 61 13.17 -9.79 -0.64
C ALA A 61 11.72 -9.35 -0.39
N LEU A 62 11.39 -8.08 -0.65
CA LEU A 62 10.04 -7.55 -0.47
C LEU A 62 9.07 -8.21 -1.44
N PHE A 63 9.46 -8.35 -2.71
CA PHE A 63 8.69 -9.07 -3.73
C PHE A 63 8.40 -10.52 -3.31
N LEU A 64 9.42 -11.26 -2.85
CA LEU A 64 9.24 -12.63 -2.38
C LEU A 64 8.35 -12.72 -1.14
N ASN A 65 8.45 -11.75 -0.22
CA ASN A 65 7.56 -11.67 0.93
C ASN A 65 6.09 -11.45 0.53
N TYR A 66 5.82 -10.59 -0.47
CA TYR A 66 4.47 -10.44 -1.02
C TYR A 66 3.96 -11.74 -1.68
N LEU A 67 4.81 -12.41 -2.46
CA LEU A 67 4.45 -13.68 -3.10
C LEU A 67 4.10 -14.75 -2.06
N ASN A 68 4.93 -14.90 -1.03
CA ASN A 68 4.70 -15.85 0.06
C ASN A 68 3.43 -15.50 0.85
N ALA A 69 3.18 -14.22 1.10
CA ALA A 69 1.96 -13.77 1.75
C ALA A 69 0.71 -14.10 0.92
N GLY A 70 0.77 -13.89 -0.40
CA GLY A 70 -0.31 -14.27 -1.32
C GLY A 70 -0.57 -15.78 -1.31
N ASN A 71 0.49 -16.59 -1.44
CA ASN A 71 0.40 -18.05 -1.39
C ASN A 71 -0.14 -18.57 -0.05
N ALA A 72 0.14 -17.88 1.05
CA ALA A 72 -0.40 -18.24 2.36
C ALA A 72 -1.90 -17.96 2.45
N LEU A 73 -2.36 -16.82 1.91
CA LEU A 73 -3.78 -16.45 1.86
C LEU A 73 -4.59 -17.40 0.96
N ASP A 74 -4.00 -17.89 -0.12
CA ASP A 74 -4.61 -18.88 -1.02
C ASP A 74 -4.86 -20.23 -0.32
N ARG A 75 -3.91 -20.66 0.54
CA ARG A 75 -4.03 -21.91 1.29
C ARG A 75 -4.97 -21.80 2.50
N GLU A 76 -4.91 -20.69 3.20
CA GLU A 76 -5.68 -20.46 4.42
C GLU A 76 -6.17 -19.01 4.44
N PRO A 77 -7.46 -18.78 4.13
CA PRO A 77 -8.06 -17.46 4.22
C PRO A 77 -7.89 -16.87 5.62
N ARG A 78 -7.45 -15.61 5.70
CA ARG A 78 -7.33 -14.89 6.98
C ARG A 78 -8.40 -13.82 7.06
N PHE A 79 -9.34 -14.00 8.00
CA PHE A 79 -10.36 -13.00 8.35
C PHE A 79 -9.76 -11.95 9.29
N TYR A 80 -9.88 -10.66 8.93
CA TYR A 80 -9.18 -9.59 9.65
C TYR A 80 -10.06 -8.82 10.65
N GLN A 81 -9.41 -8.43 11.75
CA GLN A 81 -9.84 -7.37 12.66
C GLN A 81 -9.40 -6.02 12.08
N THR A 82 -10.34 -5.32 11.43
CA THR A 82 -10.11 -4.14 10.56
C THR A 82 -9.45 -2.93 11.27
N VAL A 83 -9.45 -2.88 12.61
CA VAL A 83 -8.74 -1.84 13.39
C VAL A 83 -7.23 -2.07 13.49
N THR A 84 -6.77 -3.32 13.60
CA THR A 84 -5.35 -3.61 13.90
C THR A 84 -4.54 -4.11 12.70
N THR A 85 -5.22 -4.56 11.64
CA THR A 85 -4.56 -4.96 10.40
C THR A 85 -5.34 -4.49 9.18
N ASN A 86 -5.00 -3.28 8.71
CA ASN A 86 -5.46 -2.71 7.45
C ASN A 86 -4.40 -2.88 6.34
N CYS A 87 -4.73 -2.47 5.11
CA CYS A 87 -3.83 -2.56 3.94
C CYS A 87 -2.47 -1.89 4.20
N THR A 88 -2.43 -0.74 4.89
CA THR A 88 -1.19 -0.02 5.20
C THR A 88 -0.33 -0.74 6.23
N THR A 89 -0.92 -1.32 7.27
CA THR A 89 -0.19 -2.10 8.29
C THR A 89 0.34 -3.43 7.76
N VAL A 90 -0.36 -4.09 6.81
CA VAL A 90 0.15 -5.29 6.11
C VAL A 90 1.40 -4.93 5.32
N ILE A 91 1.31 -3.88 4.50
CA ILE A 91 2.45 -3.37 3.72
C ILE A 91 3.62 -3.03 4.64
N TYR A 92 3.35 -2.34 5.77
CA TYR A 92 4.38 -1.99 6.74
C TYR A 92 5.03 -3.21 7.41
N LYS A 93 4.26 -4.23 7.80
CA LYS A 93 4.79 -5.49 8.36
C LYS A 93 5.73 -6.16 7.36
N LEU A 94 5.36 -6.23 6.09
CA LEU A 94 6.20 -6.79 5.02
C LEU A 94 7.45 -5.94 4.77
N ALA A 95 7.33 -4.61 4.82
CA ALA A 95 8.48 -3.70 4.71
C ALA A 95 9.47 -3.88 5.87
N LYS A 96 8.99 -4.11 7.10
CA LYS A 96 9.85 -4.36 8.26
C LYS A 96 10.71 -5.61 8.13
N LEU A 97 10.25 -6.63 7.41
CA LEU A 97 11.04 -7.84 7.16
C LEU A 97 12.29 -7.57 6.29
N VAL A 98 12.26 -6.52 5.47
CA VAL A 98 13.36 -6.18 4.55
C VAL A 98 14.18 -4.97 5.02
N GLN A 99 13.59 -4.13 5.86
CA GLN A 99 14.24 -3.00 6.50
C GLN A 99 13.81 -2.95 7.97
N PRO A 100 14.44 -3.75 8.87
CA PRO A 100 14.06 -3.81 10.28
C PRO A 100 14.10 -2.46 11.00
N GLY A 101 14.98 -1.56 10.55
CA GLY A 101 15.12 -0.20 11.08
C GLY A 101 14.06 0.80 10.61
N ILE A 102 13.05 0.39 9.82
CA ILE A 102 12.00 1.31 9.39
C ILE A 102 11.16 1.76 10.62
N PRO A 103 11.04 3.06 10.90
CA PRO A 103 10.42 3.53 12.15
C PRO A 103 8.93 3.19 12.25
N ALA A 104 8.43 2.98 13.46
CA ALA A 104 6.98 2.91 13.69
C ALA A 104 6.45 4.33 13.92
N ASP A 105 5.36 4.67 13.25
CA ASP A 105 4.79 6.01 13.26
C ASP A 105 3.26 5.92 13.11
N TRP A 106 2.52 6.82 13.75
CA TRP A 106 1.06 6.86 13.66
C TRP A 106 0.56 7.10 12.23
N ARG A 107 1.37 7.73 11.38
CA ARG A 107 1.11 7.97 9.95
C ARG A 107 0.97 6.67 9.14
N ILE A 108 1.41 5.53 9.67
CA ILE A 108 1.14 4.20 9.09
C ILE A 108 -0.34 3.85 9.18
N LEU A 109 -1.06 4.35 10.18
CA LEU A 109 -2.50 4.11 10.35
C LEU A 109 -3.35 5.09 9.52
N VAL A 110 -2.79 6.25 9.17
CA VAL A 110 -3.47 7.31 8.43
C VAL A 110 -2.76 7.52 7.09
N SER A 111 -3.15 6.71 6.10
CA SER A 111 -2.47 6.60 4.80
C SER A 111 -2.33 7.93 4.03
N GLY A 112 -3.17 8.93 4.30
CA GLY A 112 -3.03 10.29 3.75
C GLY A 112 -1.69 10.99 4.09
N TYR A 113 -1.02 10.58 5.17
CA TYR A 113 0.27 11.12 5.59
C TYR A 113 1.47 10.24 5.20
N LEU A 114 1.24 9.19 4.40
CA LEU A 114 2.31 8.31 3.94
C LEU A 114 3.45 9.07 3.23
N PRO A 115 3.20 10.10 2.38
CA PRO A 115 4.29 10.84 1.76
C PRO A 115 5.15 11.61 2.78
N ASP A 116 4.56 12.21 3.82
CA ASP A 116 5.32 12.87 4.90
C ASP A 116 6.22 11.87 5.62
N TYR A 117 5.64 10.71 5.98
CA TYR A 117 6.36 9.64 6.66
C TYR A 117 7.56 9.14 5.85
N LEU A 118 7.35 8.87 4.56
CA LEU A 118 8.43 8.41 3.68
C LEU A 118 9.53 9.46 3.53
N TYR A 119 9.16 10.74 3.46
CA TYR A 119 10.10 11.84 3.30
C TYR A 119 10.94 12.05 4.56
N ASP A 120 10.32 12.17 5.73
CA ASP A 120 10.99 12.43 7.01
C ASP A 120 11.94 11.28 7.39
N HIS A 121 11.58 10.04 7.05
CA HIS A 121 12.42 8.88 7.28
C HIS A 121 13.40 8.59 6.14
N HIS A 122 13.56 9.52 5.19
CA HIS A 122 14.52 9.43 4.08
C HIS A 122 14.33 8.17 3.21
N LEU A 123 13.12 7.62 3.18
CA LEU A 123 12.73 6.45 2.41
C LEU A 123 12.38 6.78 0.95
N ILE A 124 12.18 8.06 0.64
CA ILE A 124 12.05 8.59 -0.72
C ILE A 124 13.07 9.70 -0.93
N ARG A 125 13.09 10.29 -2.12
CA ARG A 125 13.97 11.41 -2.44
C ARG A 125 13.71 12.62 -1.51
N THR A 126 14.78 13.26 -1.07
CA THR A 126 14.79 14.39 -0.12
C THR A 126 15.64 15.56 -0.64
N ASP A 127 16.00 15.52 -1.93
CA ASP A 127 16.77 16.55 -2.62
C ASP A 127 15.92 17.77 -3.05
N LEU A 128 14.59 17.65 -2.94
CA LEU A 128 13.61 18.70 -3.22
C LEU A 128 12.67 18.85 -2.03
N PRO A 129 12.08 20.04 -1.78
CA PRO A 129 11.04 20.21 -0.78
C PRO A 129 9.88 19.23 -0.98
N LEU A 130 9.30 18.72 0.11
CA LEU A 130 8.23 17.71 0.07
C LEU A 130 7.06 18.09 -0.87
N ALA A 131 6.67 19.36 -0.89
CA ALA A 131 5.60 19.85 -1.78
C ALA A 131 5.94 19.60 -3.27
N GLU A 132 7.20 19.78 -3.65
CA GLU A 132 7.66 19.51 -5.01
C GLU A 132 7.75 18.00 -5.28
N VAL A 133 8.25 17.22 -4.32
CA VAL A 133 8.27 15.75 -4.42
C VAL A 133 6.87 15.19 -4.64
N ARG A 134 5.87 15.69 -3.91
CA ARG A 134 4.45 15.32 -4.11
C ARG A 134 3.94 15.71 -5.49
N ARG A 135 4.21 16.93 -5.93
CA ARG A 135 3.78 17.43 -7.25
C ARG A 135 4.33 16.55 -8.37
N GLN A 136 5.60 16.18 -8.29
CA GLN A 136 6.26 15.32 -9.29
C GLN A 136 5.83 13.85 -9.20
N ALA A 137 5.35 13.41 -8.04
CA ALA A 137 4.85 12.05 -7.85
C ALA A 137 3.46 11.84 -8.49
N ILE A 138 2.70 12.90 -8.76
CA ILE A 138 1.37 12.78 -9.39
C ILE A 138 1.53 12.20 -10.79
N LEU A 139 0.91 11.04 -10.99
CA LEU A 139 0.79 10.42 -12.30
C LEU A 139 -0.18 11.25 -13.12
N ARG A 140 0.28 11.69 -14.30
CA ARG A 140 -0.59 12.32 -15.28
C ARG A 140 -1.40 11.20 -15.93
N ALA A 141 -2.71 11.39 -16.03
CA ALA A 141 -3.53 10.53 -16.86
C ALA A 141 -2.91 10.49 -18.26
N GLY A 142 -2.65 9.29 -18.77
CA GLY A 142 -2.25 9.12 -20.15
C GLY A 142 -3.43 9.43 -21.09
N PRO A 143 -3.16 9.81 -22.35
CA PRO A 143 -4.20 9.78 -23.37
C PRO A 143 -4.71 8.35 -23.63
#